data_AF-A0A318P2M3-F1
#
_entry.id   AF-A0A318P2M3-F1
#
_cell.length_a   1.000
_cell.length_b   1.000
_cell.length_c   1.000
_cell.angle_alpha   90.00
_cell.angle_beta   90.00
_cell.angle_gamma   90.00
#
_symmetry.space_group_name_H-M   'P 1'
#
loop_
_entity.id
_entity.type
_entity.pdbx_description
1 polymer ?
#
loop_
_entity_poly.entity_id
_entity_poly.type
_entity_poly.pdbx_seq_one_letter_code
_entity_poly.pdbx_strand_id
1 'polypeptide(L)'
;MQLDYELKKDKRKILYEKGEELIYLYIKWAKYVSMFQTQNIQLLKGDLTESVALKVRSETSENIDHDRVLALIHAYFPEIKVQFDVADKYRSEAVMAYFAFKAGSKSKSDTLDAIHENADLFDREVKVFNEKLSEILKVNN
;
A
#
# COMPACT_ATOMS: atom_id res chain seq x y z
N MET A 1 11.92 -12.03 -38.18
CA MET A 1 10.45 -12.23 -38.28
C MET A 1 9.92 -13.24 -37.27
N GLN A 2 10.37 -14.49 -37.24
CA GLN A 2 9.92 -15.48 -36.22
C GLN A 2 10.58 -15.24 -34.84
N LEU A 3 11.86 -14.87 -34.81
CA LEU A 3 12.58 -14.49 -33.59
C LEU A 3 11.95 -13.25 -32.90
N ASP A 4 11.60 -12.22 -33.68
CA ASP A 4 10.98 -11.00 -33.16
C ASP A 4 9.59 -11.24 -32.56
N TYR A 5 8.87 -12.23 -33.09
CA TYR A 5 7.57 -12.64 -32.59
C TYR A 5 7.69 -13.36 -31.24
N GLU A 6 8.60 -14.33 -31.13
CA GLU A 6 8.84 -15.06 -29.87
C GLU A 6 9.38 -14.11 -28.79
N LEU A 7 10.31 -13.21 -29.11
CA LEU A 7 10.80 -12.20 -28.16
C LEU A 7 9.69 -11.28 -27.65
N LYS A 8 8.77 -10.85 -28.52
CA LYS A 8 7.61 -10.05 -28.12
C LYS A 8 6.64 -10.82 -27.23
N LYS A 9 6.44 -12.11 -27.51
CA LYS A 9 5.59 -13.01 -26.72
C LYS A 9 6.19 -13.25 -25.33
N ASP A 10 7.49 -13.50 -25.23
CA ASP A 10 8.18 -13.70 -23.95
C ASP A 10 8.16 -12.43 -23.11
N LYS A 11 8.37 -11.26 -23.74
CA LYS A 11 8.25 -9.96 -23.05
C LYS A 11 6.85 -9.75 -22.47
N ARG A 12 5.79 -10.07 -23.22
CA ARG A 12 4.40 -9.98 -22.73
C ARG A 12 4.16 -10.92 -21.55
N LYS A 13 4.63 -12.16 -21.64
CA LYS A 13 4.51 -13.15 -20.57
C LYS A 13 5.18 -12.67 -19.29
N ILE A 14 6.41 -12.14 -19.38
CA ILE A 14 7.12 -11.58 -18.22
C ILE A 14 6.35 -10.41 -17.61
N LEU A 15 5.83 -9.49 -18.43
CA LEU A 15 5.02 -8.37 -17.92
C LEU A 15 3.78 -8.87 -17.19
N TYR A 16 3.08 -9.88 -17.72
CA TYR A 16 1.92 -10.46 -17.06
C TYR A 16 2.28 -11.09 -15.71
N GLU A 17 3.30 -11.95 -15.66
CA GLU A 17 3.77 -12.60 -14.42
C GLU A 17 4.20 -11.57 -13.36
N LYS A 18 4.92 -10.52 -13.78
CA LYS A 18 5.35 -9.44 -12.88
C LYS A 18 4.19 -8.57 -12.41
N GLY A 19 3.18 -8.41 -13.23
CA GLY A 19 1.94 -7.71 -12.87
C GLY A 19 1.15 -8.45 -11.81
N GLU A 20 0.96 -9.76 -11.97
CA GLU A 20 0.31 -10.59 -10.94
C GLU A 20 1.09 -10.58 -9.62
N GLU A 21 2.43 -10.67 -9.70
CA GLU A 21 3.30 -10.54 -8.53
C GLU A 21 3.11 -9.18 -7.83
N LEU A 22 3.07 -8.09 -8.60
CA LEU A 22 2.87 -6.74 -8.09
C LEU A 22 1.51 -6.58 -7.42
N ILE A 23 0.42 -7.07 -8.04
CA ILE A 23 -0.93 -7.04 -7.44
C ILE A 23 -0.93 -7.77 -6.09
N TYR A 24 -0.37 -8.97 -6.04
CA TYR A 24 -0.34 -9.76 -4.81
C TYR A 24 0.40 -9.04 -3.68
N LEU A 25 1.61 -8.55 -3.96
CA LEU A 25 2.44 -7.86 -2.98
C LEU A 25 1.80 -6.54 -2.53
N TYR A 26 1.22 -5.78 -3.46
CA TYR A 26 0.58 -4.51 -3.16
C TYR A 26 -0.66 -4.70 -2.28
N ILE A 27 -1.51 -5.70 -2.57
CA ILE A 27 -2.67 -6.03 -1.71
C ILE A 27 -2.21 -6.46 -0.32
N LYS A 28 -1.12 -7.24 -0.23
CA LYS A 28 -0.57 -7.69 1.06
C LYS A 28 -0.06 -6.51 1.88
N TRP A 29 0.69 -5.59 1.26
CA TRP A 29 1.13 -4.34 1.87
C TRP A 29 -0.05 -3.46 2.29
N ALA A 30 -1.03 -3.26 1.43
CA ALA A 30 -2.20 -2.45 1.74
C ALA A 30 -2.99 -2.98 2.94
N LYS A 31 -3.19 -4.30 3.01
CA LYS A 31 -3.82 -4.94 4.19
C LYS A 31 -3.05 -4.68 5.47
N TYR A 32 -1.72 -4.73 5.42
CA TYR A 32 -0.89 -4.39 6.57
C TYR A 32 -1.15 -2.95 7.02
N VAL A 33 -1.16 -2.00 6.08
CA VAL A 33 -1.41 -0.58 6.36
C VAL A 33 -2.78 -0.37 7.01
N SER A 34 -3.84 -0.94 6.44
CA SER A 34 -5.20 -0.83 7.00
C SER A 34 -5.29 -1.44 8.40
N MET A 35 -4.60 -2.57 8.65
CA MET A 35 -4.50 -3.16 10.00
C MET A 35 -3.81 -2.21 10.98
N PHE A 36 -2.70 -1.58 10.57
CA PHE A 36 -1.96 -0.65 11.42
C PHE A 36 -2.79 0.60 11.78
N GLN A 37 -3.49 1.17 10.78
CA GLN A 37 -4.40 2.31 10.99
C GLN A 37 -5.55 1.93 11.94
N THR A 38 -6.14 0.75 11.77
CA THR A 38 -7.19 0.22 12.65
C THR A 38 -6.69 0.08 14.09
N GLN A 39 -5.48 -0.43 14.30
CA GLN A 39 -4.88 -0.52 15.63
C GLN A 39 -4.70 0.84 16.27
N ASN A 40 -4.22 1.84 15.52
CA ASN A 40 -4.05 3.20 16.04
C ASN A 40 -5.39 3.81 16.47
N ILE A 41 -6.46 3.58 15.70
CA ILE A 41 -7.81 4.00 16.07
C ILE A 41 -8.25 3.34 17.38
N GLN A 42 -8.04 2.02 17.53
CA GLN A 42 -8.43 1.30 18.76
C GLN A 42 -7.61 1.75 19.98
N LEU A 43 -6.31 1.99 19.81
CA LEU A 43 -5.44 2.56 20.85
C LEU A 43 -5.94 3.94 21.30
N LEU A 44 -6.28 4.81 20.35
CA LEU A 44 -6.83 6.13 20.63
C LEU A 44 -8.16 6.04 21.36
N LYS A 45 -9.04 5.12 20.96
CA LYS A 45 -10.34 4.90 21.60
C LYS A 45 -10.20 4.33 23.02
N GLY A 46 -9.13 3.59 23.30
CA GLY A 46 -8.90 2.87 24.55
C GLY A 46 -9.38 1.42 24.51
N ASP A 47 -9.76 0.93 23.33
CA ASP A 47 -10.26 -0.44 23.11
C ASP A 47 -9.12 -1.46 22.99
N LEU A 48 -7.89 -0.97 22.75
CA LEU A 48 -6.67 -1.76 22.64
C LEU A 48 -5.58 -1.15 23.53
N THR A 49 -4.76 -1.99 24.15
CA THR A 49 -3.59 -1.53 24.91
C THR A 49 -2.34 -1.52 24.03
N GLU A 50 -1.37 -0.65 24.37
CA GLU A 50 -0.11 -0.55 23.63
C GLU A 50 0.67 -1.87 23.61
N SER A 51 0.65 -2.63 24.70
CA SER A 51 1.34 -3.93 24.78
C SER A 51 0.77 -4.95 23.80
N VAL A 52 -0.55 -5.00 23.63
CA VAL A 52 -1.19 -5.89 22.66
C VAL A 52 -0.91 -5.42 21.24
N ALA A 53 -0.99 -4.12 20.98
CA ALA A 53 -0.66 -3.56 19.66
C ALA A 53 0.80 -3.87 19.25
N LEU A 54 1.76 -3.71 20.17
CA LEU A 54 3.17 -4.02 19.92
C LEU A 54 3.39 -5.50 19.60
N LYS A 55 2.71 -6.41 20.32
CA LYS A 55 2.80 -7.84 20.05
C LYS A 55 2.34 -8.16 18.62
N VAL A 56 1.17 -7.69 18.22
CA VAL A 56 0.63 -7.94 16.87
C VAL A 56 1.55 -7.35 15.78
N ARG A 57 2.14 -6.17 16.02
CA ARG A 57 3.10 -5.55 15.09
C ARG A 57 4.39 -6.35 14.96
N SER A 58 4.90 -6.91 16.05
CA SER A 58 6.12 -7.73 16.01
C SER A 58 5.95 -9.04 15.24
N GLU A 59 4.71 -9.52 15.13
CA GLU A 59 4.35 -10.73 14.41
C GLU A 59 4.06 -10.47 12.92
N THR A 60 4.09 -9.21 12.46
CA THR A 60 3.73 -8.82 11.09
C THR A 60 4.89 -8.14 10.36
N SER A 61 5.24 -8.62 9.16
CA SER A 61 6.41 -8.17 8.38
C SER A 61 6.04 -7.10 7.33
N GLU A 62 6.09 -5.82 7.69
CA GLU A 62 5.75 -4.70 6.77
C GLU A 62 6.82 -4.43 5.70
N ASN A 63 8.09 -4.39 6.11
CA ASN A 63 9.14 -3.75 5.32
C ASN A 63 9.53 -4.50 4.03
N ILE A 64 9.37 -5.83 4.01
CA ILE A 64 9.82 -6.65 2.89
C ILE A 64 8.91 -6.49 1.66
N ASP A 65 7.61 -6.29 1.88
CA ASP A 65 6.65 -6.21 0.78
C ASP A 65 6.69 -4.84 0.10
N HIS A 66 6.85 -3.75 0.86
CA HIS A 66 6.94 -2.38 0.33
C HIS A 66 8.11 -2.19 -0.65
N ASP A 67 9.33 -2.59 -0.25
CA ASP A 67 10.52 -2.41 -1.09
C ASP A 67 10.45 -3.24 -2.38
N ARG A 68 9.84 -4.43 -2.29
CA ARG A 68 9.63 -5.29 -3.47
C ARG A 68 8.58 -4.72 -4.41
N VAL A 69 7.51 -4.12 -3.89
CA VAL A 69 6.52 -3.37 -4.68
C VAL A 69 7.20 -2.24 -5.45
N LEU A 70 8.00 -1.40 -4.77
CA LEU A 70 8.74 -0.31 -5.41
C LEU A 70 9.69 -0.81 -6.50
N ALA A 71 10.41 -1.90 -6.24
CA ALA A 71 11.32 -2.49 -7.22
C ALA A 71 10.57 -2.95 -8.49
N LEU A 72 9.41 -3.60 -8.34
CA LEU A 72 8.58 -4.03 -9.47
C LEU A 72 8.02 -2.83 -10.26
N ILE A 73 7.54 -1.79 -9.56
CA ILE A 73 7.05 -0.56 -10.18
C ILE A 73 8.16 0.08 -11.03
N HIS A 74 9.35 0.28 -10.47
CA HIS A 74 10.46 0.91 -11.20
C HIS A 74 10.95 0.09 -12.39
N ALA A 75 10.98 -1.24 -12.26
CA ALA A 75 11.53 -2.11 -13.30
C ALA A 75 10.53 -2.39 -14.44
N TYR A 76 9.24 -2.50 -14.13
CA TYR A 76 8.26 -3.04 -15.08
C TYR A 76 7.04 -2.14 -15.31
N PHE A 77 6.66 -1.30 -14.35
CA PHE A 77 5.41 -0.52 -14.41
C PHE A 77 5.61 0.94 -13.96
N PRO A 78 6.57 1.70 -14.52
CA PRO A 78 6.87 3.05 -14.05
C PRO A 78 5.66 3.99 -14.11
N GLU A 79 4.72 3.75 -15.02
CA GLU A 79 3.48 4.52 -15.19
C GLU A 79 2.55 4.47 -13.98
N ILE A 80 2.63 3.44 -13.13
CA ILE A 80 1.76 3.30 -11.94
C ILE A 80 2.36 3.94 -10.68
N LYS A 81 3.62 4.40 -10.75
CA LYS A 81 4.34 4.96 -9.60
C LYS A 81 3.57 6.10 -8.94
N VAL A 82 2.91 6.95 -9.73
CA VAL A 82 2.14 8.08 -9.21
C VAL A 82 1.03 7.60 -8.27
N GLN A 83 0.31 6.54 -8.61
CA GLN A 83 -0.76 6.01 -7.74
C GLN A 83 -0.20 5.42 -6.46
N PHE A 84 0.94 4.71 -6.57
CA PHE A 84 1.62 4.19 -5.40
C PHE A 84 2.04 5.31 -4.44
N ASP A 85 2.68 6.36 -4.96
CA ASP A 85 3.18 7.49 -4.16
C ASP A 85 2.03 8.23 -3.45
N VAL A 86 0.88 8.39 -4.11
CA VAL A 86 -0.30 9.03 -3.51
C VAL A 86 -0.89 8.16 -2.39
N ALA A 87 -0.99 6.85 -2.59
CA ALA A 87 -1.39 5.94 -1.52
C ALA A 87 -0.40 6.00 -0.34
N ASP A 88 0.91 5.92 -0.60
CA ASP A 88 1.93 5.98 0.43
C ASP A 88 1.90 7.31 1.22
N LYS A 89 1.59 8.42 0.53
CA LYS A 89 1.37 9.71 1.18
C LYS A 89 0.25 9.64 2.22
N TYR A 90 -0.93 9.12 1.86
CA TYR A 90 -2.05 9.03 2.80
C TYR A 90 -1.76 8.08 3.97
N ARG A 91 -1.06 6.97 3.72
CA ARG A 91 -0.52 6.12 4.80
C ARG A 91 0.34 6.94 5.75
N SER A 92 1.32 7.68 5.21
CA SER A 92 2.26 8.49 5.99
C SER A 92 1.54 9.57 6.80
N GLU A 93 0.57 10.27 6.22
CA GLU A 93 -0.22 11.31 6.90
C GLU A 93 -1.03 10.74 8.08
N ALA A 94 -1.63 9.56 7.93
CA ALA A 94 -2.30 8.87 9.03
C ALA A 94 -1.34 8.50 10.17
N VAL A 95 -0.15 7.99 9.83
CA VAL A 95 0.90 7.64 10.80
C VAL A 95 1.40 8.89 11.54
N MET A 96 1.65 9.98 10.81
CA MET A 96 2.11 11.24 11.38
C MET A 96 1.06 11.86 12.31
N ALA A 97 -0.23 11.75 12.00
CA ALA A 97 -1.29 12.19 12.90
C ALA A 97 -1.24 11.45 14.24
N TYR A 98 -1.07 10.13 14.22
CA TYR A 98 -0.93 9.33 15.44
C TYR A 98 0.29 9.73 16.28
N PHE A 99 1.45 9.95 15.64
CA PHE A 99 2.64 10.40 16.36
C PHE A 99 2.51 11.82 16.92
N ALA A 100 1.83 12.73 16.22
CA ALA A 100 1.53 14.06 16.74
C ALA A 100 0.67 14.00 18.01
N PHE A 101 -0.33 13.11 18.06
CA PHE A 101 -1.07 12.84 19.30
C PHE A 101 -0.16 12.32 20.42
N LYS A 102 0.69 11.34 20.14
CA LYS A 102 1.64 10.79 21.12
C LYS A 102 2.62 11.85 21.65
N ALA A 103 2.97 12.83 20.84
CA ALA A 103 3.80 13.97 21.22
C ALA A 103 3.02 15.09 21.95
N GLY A 104 1.70 14.96 22.09
CA GLY A 104 0.85 15.96 22.73
C GLY A 104 0.55 17.19 21.86
N SER A 105 0.93 17.18 20.57
CA SER A 105 0.73 18.31 19.64
C SER A 105 -0.62 18.27 18.90
N LYS A 106 -1.41 17.21 19.09
CA LYS A 106 -2.72 17.04 18.46
C LYS A 106 -3.73 16.43 19.43
N SER A 107 -4.98 16.87 19.38
CA SER A 107 -6.04 16.32 20.23
C SER A 107 -6.44 14.90 19.80
N LYS A 108 -7.06 14.12 20.70
CA LYS A 108 -7.59 12.78 20.36
C LYS A 108 -8.63 12.85 19.23
N SER A 109 -9.54 13.84 19.26
CA SER A 109 -10.59 13.99 18.25
C SER A 109 -10.00 14.28 16.87
N ASP A 110 -9.16 15.32 16.76
CA ASP A 110 -8.56 15.70 15.47
C ASP A 110 -7.67 14.59 14.91
N THR A 111 -7.08 13.78 15.79
CA THR A 111 -6.26 12.64 15.39
C THR A 111 -7.11 11.51 14.82
N LEU A 112 -8.23 11.18 15.46
CA LEU A 112 -9.17 10.19 14.95
C LEU A 112 -9.72 10.62 13.59
N ASP A 113 -10.15 11.88 13.45
CA ASP A 113 -10.67 12.41 12.19
C ASP A 113 -9.63 12.32 11.07
N ALA A 114 -8.39 12.74 11.35
CA ALA A 114 -7.32 12.66 10.37
C ALA A 114 -6.94 11.22 9.99
N ILE A 115 -6.91 10.28 10.94
CA ILE A 115 -6.63 8.88 10.61
C ILE A 115 -7.76 8.29 9.77
N HIS A 116 -9.02 8.57 10.11
CA HIS A 116 -10.18 8.11 9.34
C HIS A 116 -10.17 8.65 7.90
N GLU A 117 -9.98 9.97 7.73
CA GLU A 117 -9.93 10.59 6.41
C GLU A 117 -8.79 10.01 5.55
N ASN A 118 -7.60 9.89 6.12
CA ASN A 118 -6.46 9.36 5.38
C ASN A 118 -6.56 7.85 5.11
N ALA A 119 -7.20 7.07 5.98
CA ALA A 119 -7.48 5.66 5.73
C ALA A 119 -8.46 5.50 4.55
N ASP A 120 -9.53 6.32 4.50
CA ASP A 120 -10.48 6.29 3.39
C ASP A 120 -9.84 6.69 2.06
N LEU A 121 -8.96 7.70 2.08
CA LEU A 121 -8.21 8.14 0.89
C LEU A 121 -7.20 7.09 0.44
N PHE A 122 -6.49 6.47 1.38
CA PHE A 122 -5.60 5.34 1.11
C PHE A 122 -6.34 4.19 0.40
N ASP A 123 -7.47 3.75 0.96
CA ASP A 123 -8.25 2.64 0.41
C ASP A 123 -8.81 2.96 -1.00
N ARG A 124 -9.11 4.23 -1.29
CA ARG A 124 -9.49 4.68 -2.64
C ARG A 124 -8.31 4.54 -3.61
N GLU A 125 -7.14 5.03 -3.24
CA GLU A 125 -5.95 4.95 -4.11
C GLU A 125 -5.48 3.51 -4.33
N VAL A 126 -5.64 2.63 -3.33
CA VAL A 126 -5.39 1.19 -3.50
C VAL A 126 -6.30 0.59 -4.58
N LYS A 127 -7.57 1.00 -4.65
CA LYS A 127 -8.49 0.56 -5.72
C LYS A 127 -8.06 1.11 -7.08
N VAL A 128 -7.77 2.41 -7.16
CA VAL A 128 -7.31 3.06 -8.40
C VAL A 128 -6.02 2.42 -8.93
N PHE A 129 -5.07 2.11 -8.05
CA PHE A 129 -3.86 1.37 -8.40
C PHE A 129 -4.21 0.02 -9.04
N ASN A 130 -5.04 -0.80 -8.38
CA ASN A 130 -5.38 -2.13 -8.90
C ASN A 130 -6.13 -2.07 -10.23
N GLU A 131 -7.00 -1.10 -10.41
CA GLU A 131 -7.72 -0.86 -11.67
C GLU A 131 -6.75 -0.50 -12.80
N LYS A 132 -5.87 0.47 -12.59
CA LYS A 132 -4.86 0.87 -13.58
C LYS A 132 -3.89 -0.24 -13.93
N LEU A 133 -3.42 -0.99 -12.94
CA LEU A 133 -2.55 -2.14 -13.20
C LEU A 133 -3.27 -3.18 -14.05
N SER A 134 -4.54 -3.46 -13.74
CA SER A 134 -5.34 -4.40 -14.52
C SER A 134 -5.56 -3.92 -15.96
N GLU A 135 -5.74 -2.63 -16.19
CA GLU A 135 -5.83 -2.04 -17.54
C GLU A 135 -4.53 -2.21 -18.32
N ILE A 136 -3.38 -1.92 -17.68
CA ILE A 136 -2.05 -2.13 -18.28
C ILE A 136 -1.87 -3.59 -18.69
N LEU A 137 -2.25 -4.53 -17.83
CA LEU A 137 -2.13 -5.96 -18.11
C LEU A 137 -3.08 -6.44 -19.22
N LYS A 138 -4.27 -5.82 -19.35
CA LYS A 138 -5.21 -6.12 -20.45
C LYS A 138 -4.75 -5.57 -21.80
N VAL A 139 -4.18 -4.36 -21.84
CA VAL A 139 -3.68 -3.74 -23.08
C VAL A 139 -2.46 -4.49 -23.64
N ASN A 140 -1.72 -5.18 -22.76
CA ASN A 140 -0.54 -5.95 -23.14
C ASN A 140 -0.83 -7.44 -23.46
N ASN A 141 -2.09 -7.87 -23.43
CA ASN A 141 -2.56 -9.22 -23.84
C ASN A 141 -3.14 -9.18 -25.26
#